data_AF-A0A7K4F017-F1
#
_entry.id   AF-A0A7K4F017-F1
#
_cell.length_a   1.000
_cell.length_b   1.000
_cell.length_c   1.000
_cell.angle_alpha   90.00
_cell.angle_beta   90.00
_cell.angle_gamma   90.00
#
_symmetry.space_group_name_H-M   'P 1'
#
loop_
_entity.id
_entity.type
_entity.pdbx_description
1 polymer ?
#
loop_
_entity_poly.entity_id
_entity_poly.type
_entity_poly.pdbx_seq_one_letter_code
_entity_poly.pdbx_strand_id
1 'polypeptide(L)'
;MLELDKKVFGKITTKEIIGAEPPEIPDTKNNLEKEFTILLEELESSSKESLEKLLKEQKIAQDHINTRPGAMALAQNKIKLFNEYSEKYTQRIQEKLKA
;
A
#
# COMPACT_ATOMS: atom_id res chain seq x y z
N MET A 1 6.08 -17.47 9.79
CA MET A 1 4.71 -17.09 10.20
C MET A 1 4.18 -16.17 9.11
N LEU A 2 2.97 -16.40 8.57
CA LEU A 2 2.43 -15.56 7.51
C LEU A 2 2.05 -14.20 8.14
N GLU A 3 2.77 -13.12 7.81
CA GLU A 3 2.49 -11.75 8.31
C GLU A 3 1.23 -11.17 7.64
N LEU A 4 0.08 -11.79 7.84
CA LEU A 4 -1.19 -11.41 7.22
C LEU A 4 -1.75 -10.10 7.81
N ASP A 5 -1.53 -9.86 9.10
CA ASP A 5 -2.03 -8.66 9.80
C ASP A 5 -1.09 -7.45 9.69
N LYS A 6 0.01 -7.59 8.95
CA LYS A 6 0.96 -6.50 8.72
C LYS A 6 0.31 -5.43 7.86
N LYS A 7 0.41 -4.18 8.30
CA LYS A 7 -0.07 -3.02 7.54
C LYS A 7 0.89 -2.73 6.38
N VAL A 8 0.35 -2.64 5.17
CA VAL A 8 1.11 -2.45 3.92
C VAL A 8 0.73 -1.18 3.17
N PHE A 9 -0.40 -0.57 3.53
CA PHE A 9 -0.84 0.72 2.98
C PHE A 9 -1.79 1.39 3.97
N GLY A 10 -1.29 2.32 4.79
CA GLY A 10 -2.07 2.90 5.88
C GLY A 10 -2.54 1.84 6.87
N LYS A 11 -3.85 1.63 6.97
CA LYS A 11 -4.50 0.60 7.79
C LYS A 11 -4.72 -0.71 7.05
N ILE A 12 -4.53 -0.74 5.73
CA ILE A 12 -4.75 -1.95 4.92
C ILE A 12 -3.69 -2.98 5.24
N THR A 13 -4.16 -4.19 5.50
CA THR A 13 -3.33 -5.32 5.88
C THR A 13 -2.94 -6.18 4.69
N THR A 14 -1.85 -6.94 4.82
CA THR A 14 -1.42 -7.93 3.84
C THR A 14 -2.57 -8.88 3.47
N LYS A 15 -3.35 -9.33 4.45
CA LYS A 15 -4.50 -10.24 4.28
C LYS A 15 -5.50 -9.71 3.27
N GLU A 16 -5.82 -8.42 3.30
CA GLU A 16 -6.80 -7.83 2.40
C GLU A 16 -6.31 -7.83 0.95
N ILE A 17 -5.00 -7.65 0.75
CA ILE A 17 -4.38 -7.62 -0.58
C ILE A 17 -4.24 -9.02 -1.17
N ILE A 18 -3.74 -9.99 -0.40
CA ILE A 18 -3.43 -11.32 -0.95
C ILE A 18 -4.45 -12.41 -0.63
N GLY A 19 -5.31 -12.20 0.36
CA GLY A 19 -6.29 -13.17 0.83
C GLY A 19 -7.50 -13.27 -0.07
N ALA A 20 -8.43 -14.17 0.24
CA ALA A 20 -9.68 -14.31 -0.51
C ALA A 20 -10.66 -13.13 -0.27
N GLU A 21 -10.61 -12.54 0.92
CA GLU A 21 -11.51 -11.46 1.36
C GLU A 21 -10.71 -10.22 1.77
N PRO A 22 -11.24 -9.00 1.55
CA PRO A 22 -12.48 -8.70 0.81
C PRO A 22 -12.33 -8.97 -0.70
N PRO A 23 -13.45 -9.04 -1.47
CA PRO A 23 -13.38 -9.13 -2.92
C PRO A 23 -12.66 -7.91 -3.48
N GLU A 24 -12.08 -8.08 -4.66
CA GLU A 24 -11.31 -7.01 -5.30
C GLU A 24 -12.16 -5.78 -5.63
N ILE A 25 -13.27 -6.03 -6.29
CA ILE A 25 -14.22 -5.03 -6.73
C ILE A 25 -15.56 -5.35 -6.06
N PRO A 26 -16.20 -4.38 -5.40
CA PRO A 26 -15.75 -2.99 -5.20
C PRO A 26 -14.89 -2.78 -3.95
N ASP A 27 -14.83 -3.75 -3.04
CA ASP A 27 -14.38 -3.53 -1.65
C ASP A 27 -12.89 -3.20 -1.50
N THR A 28 -11.99 -4.00 -2.08
CA THR A 28 -10.54 -3.74 -1.95
C THR A 28 -10.16 -2.41 -2.60
N LYS A 29 -10.71 -2.11 -3.78
CA LYS A 29 -10.49 -0.82 -4.46
C LYS A 29 -10.99 0.36 -3.63
N ASN A 30 -12.21 0.28 -3.09
CA ASN A 30 -12.77 1.34 -2.27
C ASN A 30 -11.97 1.55 -0.98
N ASN A 31 -11.45 0.48 -0.37
CA ASN A 31 -10.59 0.58 0.80
C ASN A 31 -9.26 1.27 0.46
N LEU A 32 -8.62 0.87 -0.64
CA LEU A 32 -7.39 1.50 -1.14
C LEU A 32 -7.60 2.99 -1.46
N GLU A 33 -8.71 3.33 -2.11
CA GLU A 33 -9.02 4.72 -2.46
C GLU A 33 -9.25 5.59 -1.22
N LYS A 34 -10.05 5.12 -0.26
CA LYS A 34 -10.30 5.84 1.00
C LYS A 34 -9.02 6.03 1.80
N GLU A 35 -8.22 4.98 1.95
CA GLU A 35 -6.96 5.06 2.68
C GLU A 35 -5.94 5.92 1.94
N PHE A 36 -5.94 5.90 0.60
CA PHE A 36 -5.08 6.79 -0.18
C PHE A 36 -5.40 8.25 0.09
N THR A 37 -6.68 8.65 0.10
CA THR A 37 -7.07 10.02 0.45
C THR A 37 -6.59 10.42 1.83
N ILE A 38 -6.78 9.56 2.84
CA ILE A 38 -6.32 9.83 4.22
C ILE A 38 -4.80 10.01 4.25
N LEU A 39 -4.05 9.11 3.62
CA LEU A 39 -2.60 9.20 3.56
C LEU A 39 -2.14 10.49 2.88
N LEU A 40 -2.81 10.94 1.82
CA LEU A 40 -2.50 12.20 1.15
C LEU A 40 -2.72 13.42 2.06
N GLU A 41 -3.77 13.42 2.88
CA GLU A 41 -4.02 14.46 3.87
C GLU A 41 -2.92 14.47 4.95
N GLU A 42 -2.51 13.28 5.43
CA GLU A 42 -1.42 13.14 6.41
C GLU A 42 -0.05 13.59 5.85
N LEU A 43 0.20 13.40 4.54
CA LEU A 43 1.41 13.90 3.89
C LEU A 43 1.54 15.42 3.95
N GLU A 44 0.45 16.16 4.04
CA GLU A 44 0.48 17.63 4.05
C GLU A 44 1.13 18.19 5.32
N SER A 45 0.98 17.47 6.43
CA SER A 45 1.53 17.85 7.75
C SER A 45 2.83 17.11 8.09
N SER A 46 3.35 16.31 7.16
CA SER A 46 4.53 15.47 7.40
C SER A 46 5.83 16.24 7.21
N SER A 47 6.78 16.04 8.13
CA SER A 47 8.14 16.58 8.02
C SER A 47 8.96 15.82 6.96
N LYS A 48 10.05 16.42 6.46
CA LYS A 48 10.95 15.76 5.50
C LYS A 48 11.45 14.39 5.98
N GLU A 49 11.88 14.29 7.23
CA GLU A 49 12.32 13.02 7.82
C GLU A 49 11.18 11.97 7.84
N SER A 50 9.95 12.41 8.15
CA SER A 50 8.77 11.56 8.11
C SER A 50 8.47 11.08 6.69
N LEU A 51 8.56 11.96 5.69
CA LEU A 51 8.37 11.64 4.28
C LEU A 51 9.41 10.61 3.78
N GLU A 52 10.69 10.76 4.15
CA GLU A 52 11.73 9.79 3.81
C GLU A 52 11.46 8.41 4.44
N LYS A 53 11.01 8.41 5.69
CA LYS A 53 10.61 7.18 6.39
C LYS A 53 9.41 6.51 5.71
N LEU A 54 8.35 7.25 5.42
CA LEU A 54 7.15 6.76 4.72
C LEU A 54 7.50 6.16 3.36
N LEU A 55 8.37 6.83 2.59
CA LEU A 55 8.84 6.32 1.29
C LEU A 55 9.54 4.96 1.43
N LYS A 56 10.39 4.81 2.45
CA LYS A 56 11.10 3.55 2.72
C LYS A 56 10.14 2.46 3.17
N GLU A 57 9.20 2.77 4.07
CA GLU A 57 8.18 1.84 4.54
C GLU A 57 7.29 1.35 3.39
N GLN A 58 6.87 2.24 2.49
CA GLN A 58 6.04 1.87 1.34
C GLN A 58 6.78 0.92 0.38
N LYS A 59 8.07 1.15 0.12
CA LYS A 59 8.89 0.24 -0.70
C LYS A 59 9.04 -1.14 -0.08
N ILE A 60 9.24 -1.21 1.24
CA ILE A 60 9.31 -2.48 1.98
C ILE A 60 7.97 -3.23 1.89
N ALA A 61 6.85 -2.51 2.01
CA ALA A 61 5.52 -3.10 1.87
C ALA A 61 5.26 -3.63 0.46
N GLN A 62 5.66 -2.90 -0.58
CA GLN A 62 5.58 -3.36 -1.96
C GLN A 62 6.41 -4.62 -2.18
N ASP A 63 7.66 -4.65 -1.72
CA ASP A 63 8.50 -5.83 -1.85
C ASP A 63 7.86 -7.03 -1.13
N HIS A 64 7.40 -6.84 0.11
CA HIS A 64 6.73 -7.88 0.90
C HIS A 64 5.53 -8.54 0.19
N ILE A 65 4.73 -7.75 -0.54
CA ILE A 65 3.59 -8.27 -1.30
C ILE A 65 4.05 -8.99 -2.58
N ASN A 66 5.01 -8.42 -3.30
CA ASN A 66 5.40 -8.89 -4.63
C ASN A 66 6.38 -10.08 -4.61
N THR A 67 7.25 -10.18 -3.61
CA THR A 67 8.27 -11.24 -3.51
C THR A 67 7.79 -12.46 -2.71
N ARG A 68 6.53 -12.45 -2.27
CA ARG A 68 5.98 -13.50 -1.42
C ARG A 68 5.96 -14.86 -2.16
N PRO A 69 6.48 -15.94 -1.55
CA PRO A 69 6.35 -17.28 -2.10
C PRO A 69 4.88 -17.64 -2.33
N GLY A 70 4.57 -18.13 -3.53
CA GLY A 70 3.20 -18.43 -3.92
C GLY A 70 2.37 -17.20 -4.34
N ALA A 71 2.98 -16.02 -4.51
CA ALA A 71 2.31 -14.82 -5.01
C ALA A 71 1.46 -15.11 -6.25
N MET A 72 1.96 -15.89 -7.20
CA MET A 72 1.24 -16.29 -8.42
C MET A 72 -0.09 -17.02 -8.17
N ALA A 73 -0.27 -17.66 -7.00
CA ALA A 73 -1.52 -18.32 -6.60
C ALA A 73 -2.42 -17.43 -5.73
N LEU A 74 -1.98 -16.21 -5.39
CA LEU A 74 -2.75 -15.23 -4.62
C LEU A 74 -3.62 -14.38 -5.57
N ALA A 75 -4.42 -13.50 -4.99
CA ALA A 75 -5.28 -12.57 -5.74
C ALA A 75 -4.47 -11.56 -6.57
N GLN A 76 -4.00 -11.97 -7.75
CA GLN A 76 -3.12 -11.20 -8.63
C GLN A 76 -3.69 -9.84 -9.03
N ASN A 77 -5.00 -9.78 -9.28
CA ASN A 77 -5.66 -8.55 -9.64
C ASN A 77 -5.67 -7.54 -8.45
N LYS A 78 -5.79 -8.01 -7.19
CA LYS A 78 -5.69 -7.18 -5.97
C LYS A 78 -4.28 -6.69 -5.73
N ILE A 79 -3.29 -7.55 -5.98
CA ILE A 79 -1.87 -7.17 -5.94
C ILE A 79 -1.59 -6.07 -6.97
N LYS A 80 -2.16 -6.18 -8.18
CA LYS A 80 -2.03 -5.15 -9.21
C LYS A 80 -2.64 -3.81 -8.77
N LEU A 81 -3.84 -3.82 -8.20
CA LEU A 81 -4.47 -2.61 -7.64
C LEU A 81 -3.63 -2.00 -6.53
N PHE A 82 -3.18 -2.81 -5.56
CA PHE A 82 -2.31 -2.36 -4.49
C PHE A 82 -1.02 -1.71 -5.03
N ASN A 83 -0.40 -2.32 -6.04
CA ASN A 83 0.80 -1.76 -6.66
C ASN A 83 0.54 -0.41 -7.33
N GLU A 84 -0.62 -0.25 -7.99
CA GLU A 84 -1.01 1.01 -8.63
C GLU A 84 -1.18 2.14 -7.60
N TYR A 85 -1.89 1.90 -6.49
CA TYR A 85 -2.04 2.89 -5.41
C TYR A 85 -0.72 3.14 -4.66
N SER A 86 0.08 2.10 -4.43
CA SER A 86 1.40 2.23 -3.80
C SER A 86 2.37 3.07 -4.64
N GLU A 87 2.35 2.91 -5.97
CA GLU A 87 3.16 3.71 -6.87
C GLU A 87 2.71 5.18 -6.86
N LYS A 88 1.40 5.43 -6.97
CA LYS A 88 0.84 6.80 -6.85
C LYS A 88 1.25 7.47 -5.55
N TYR A 89 1.17 6.75 -4.42
CA TYR A 89 1.55 7.28 -3.11
C TYR A 89 3.05 7.58 -3.02
N THR A 90 3.89 6.67 -3.49
CA THR A 90 5.35 6.85 -3.56
C THR A 90 5.72 8.07 -4.40
N GLN A 91 5.10 8.24 -5.58
CA GLN A 91 5.31 9.41 -6.42
C GLN A 91 4.94 10.70 -5.68
N ARG A 92 3.80 10.73 -4.99
CA ARG A 92 3.35 11.92 -4.26
C ARG A 92 4.27 12.30 -3.10
N ILE A 93 4.80 11.31 -2.37
CA ILE A 93 5.82 11.54 -1.33
C ILE A 93 7.08 12.14 -1.95
N GLN A 94 7.54 11.60 -3.09
CA GLN A 94 8.73 12.11 -3.78
C GLN A 94 8.54 13.54 -4.30
N GLU A 95 7.35 13.88 -4.77
CA GLU A 95 7.02 15.26 -5.15
C GLU A 95 7.08 16.20 -3.95
N LYS A 96 6.48 15.82 -2.81
CA LYS A 96 6.54 16.61 -1.55
C LYS A 96 7.98 16.75 -1.02
N LEU A 97 8.84 15.74 -1.19
CA LEU A 97 10.25 15.81 -0.79
C LEU A 97 11.10 16.76 -1.64
N LYS A 98 10.65 17.03 -2.88
CA LYS A 98 11.33 17.91 -3.83
C LYS A 98 10.78 19.35 -3.80
N ALA A 99 9.58 19.53 -3.28
CA ALA A 99 8.93 20.83 -3.08
C ALA A 99 9.58 21.60 -1.92
#